data_AF-A0A254Q1P8-F1
#
_entry.id   AF-A0A254Q1P8-F1
#
_cell.length_a   1.000
_cell.length_b   1.000
_cell.length_c   1.000
_cell.angle_alpha   90.00
_cell.angle_beta   90.00
_cell.angle_gamma   90.00
#
_symmetry.space_group_name_H-M   'P 1'
#
loop_
_entity.id
_entity.type
_entity.pdbx_description
1 polymer ?
#
loop_
_entity_poly.entity_id
_entity_poly.type
_entity_poly.pdbx_seq_one_letter_code
_entity_poly.pdbx_strand_id
1 'polypeptide(L)'
;MEEYRLQIDKTAKPLMIIDYTFGGDRALELIKSTNLPTALQNAKVKTEFDLAHAWSDFSRKYLESTKEIAGTPLCWSGHYDQLGRVMLEMMRLSRDKQEMVDTEVYEIIPHLEEISFVSRPATLEDKMFCRIWLSLIRHPAFIEMELDEDELAAFNYWQGLFTIALGKTNTELLKQTA
;
A
#
# COMPACT_ATOMS: atom_id res chain seq x y z
N MET A 1 25.84 19.49 0.17
CA MET A 1 24.92 18.34 0.21
C MET A 1 24.67 17.96 -1.23
N GLU A 2 25.08 16.77 -1.65
CA GLU A 2 24.68 16.23 -2.95
C GLU A 2 23.23 15.76 -2.83
N GLU A 3 22.35 16.28 -3.67
CA GLU A 3 20.95 15.86 -3.74
C GLU A 3 20.88 14.57 -4.57
N TYR A 4 20.61 13.44 -3.91
CA TYR A 4 20.44 12.16 -4.58
C TYR A 4 19.04 12.08 -5.19
N ARG A 5 18.96 12.26 -6.51
CA ARG A 5 17.69 12.18 -7.24
C ARG A 5 17.32 10.74 -7.52
N LEU A 6 16.17 10.28 -7.02
CA LEU A 6 15.59 9.00 -7.41
C LEU A 6 15.10 9.12 -8.86
N GLN A 7 15.92 8.66 -9.82
CA GLN A 7 15.43 8.47 -11.18
C GLN A 7 14.72 7.13 -11.25
N ILE A 8 13.40 7.14 -11.07
CA ILE A 8 12.58 5.97 -11.39
C ILE A 8 12.83 5.65 -12.86
N ASP A 9 13.23 4.41 -13.13
CA ASP A 9 13.45 3.95 -14.49
C ASP A 9 12.13 4.09 -15.29
N LYS A 10 12.10 5.12 -16.13
CA LYS A 10 10.96 5.43 -17.01
C LYS A 10 10.68 4.29 -18.00
N THR A 11 11.67 3.44 -18.25
CA THR A 11 11.60 2.31 -19.19
C THR A 11 11.07 1.03 -18.54
N ALA A 12 11.04 0.94 -17.21
CA ALA A 12 10.41 -0.19 -16.52
C ALA A 12 8.92 -0.25 -16.89
N LYS A 13 8.40 -1.46 -17.12
CA LYS A 13 6.98 -1.62 -17.43
C LYS A 13 6.15 -1.21 -16.21
N PRO A 14 5.02 -0.49 -16.38
CA PRO A 14 4.09 -0.26 -15.28
C PRO A 14 3.73 -1.60 -14.63
N LEU A 15 3.69 -1.65 -13.30
CA LEU A 15 3.17 -2.83 -12.63
C LEU A 15 1.73 -3.05 -13.10
N MET A 16 1.35 -4.31 -13.30
CA MET A 16 -0.04 -4.65 -13.55
C MET A 16 -0.85 -4.19 -12.33
N ILE A 17 -1.97 -3.53 -12.58
CA ILE A 17 -2.87 -3.01 -11.54
C ILE A 17 -4.25 -3.44 -11.97
N ILE A 18 -4.89 -4.28 -11.17
CA ILE A 18 -6.24 -4.76 -11.45
C ILE A 18 -7.24 -3.74 -10.95
N ASP A 19 -8.23 -3.42 -11.78
CA ASP A 19 -9.34 -2.55 -11.37
C ASP A 19 -10.06 -3.14 -10.16
N TYR A 20 -10.14 -2.35 -9.10
CA TYR A 20 -10.66 -2.80 -7.81
C TYR A 20 -11.47 -1.70 -7.14
N THR A 21 -12.56 -2.10 -6.48
CA THR A 21 -13.26 -1.33 -5.46
C THR A 21 -13.69 -2.29 -4.37
N PHE A 22 -13.89 -1.82 -3.14
CA PHE A 22 -14.37 -2.70 -2.08
C PHE A 22 -15.71 -3.37 -2.44
N GLY A 23 -16.61 -2.62 -3.09
CA GLY A 23 -17.92 -3.14 -3.49
C GLY A 23 -17.88 -4.24 -4.56
N GLY A 24 -16.77 -4.35 -5.30
CA GLY A 24 -16.54 -5.41 -6.29
C GLY A 24 -15.79 -6.63 -5.74
N ASP A 25 -15.30 -6.60 -4.51
CA ASP A 25 -14.53 -7.69 -3.92
C ASP A 25 -15.45 -8.86 -3.56
N ARG A 26 -15.26 -10.02 -4.21
CA ARG A 26 -16.06 -11.22 -3.91
C ARG A 26 -15.78 -11.77 -2.50
N ALA A 27 -14.66 -11.41 -1.90
CA ALA A 27 -14.31 -11.75 -0.53
C ALA A 27 -14.71 -10.66 0.49
N LEU A 28 -15.49 -9.64 0.10
CA LEU A 28 -15.82 -8.49 0.95
C LEU A 28 -16.41 -8.91 2.32
N GLU A 29 -17.35 -9.84 2.34
CA GLU A 29 -17.99 -10.27 3.59
C GLU A 29 -17.04 -11.10 4.48
N LEU A 30 -16.07 -11.80 3.87
CA LEU A 30 -15.01 -12.46 4.63
C LEU A 30 -14.09 -11.43 5.28
N ILE A 31 -13.58 -10.44 4.52
CA ILE A 31 -12.68 -9.41 5.09
C ILE A 31 -13.36 -8.54 6.15
N LYS A 32 -14.68 -8.33 6.07
CA LYS A 32 -15.48 -7.65 7.10
C LYS A 32 -15.64 -8.48 8.39
N SER A 33 -15.53 -9.80 8.30
CA SER A 33 -15.71 -10.69 9.45
C SER A 33 -14.39 -11.19 10.04
N THR A 34 -13.28 -11.11 9.29
CA THR A 34 -11.95 -11.46 9.78
C THR A 34 -11.40 -10.38 10.72
N ASN A 35 -11.22 -10.72 11.99
CA ASN A 35 -10.56 -9.85 12.96
C ASN A 35 -9.07 -9.73 12.69
N LEU A 36 -8.51 -8.55 12.95
CA LEU A 36 -7.07 -8.34 12.99
C LEU A 36 -6.44 -9.01 14.22
N PRO A 37 -5.14 -9.31 14.18
CA PRO A 37 -4.37 -9.63 15.37
C PRO A 37 -4.58 -8.57 16.46
N THR A 38 -4.72 -9.00 17.73
CA THR A 38 -5.06 -8.11 18.86
C THR A 38 -4.13 -6.91 18.98
N ALA A 39 -2.83 -7.08 18.69
CA ALA A 39 -1.83 -6.01 18.72
C ALA A 39 -2.10 -4.86 17.72
N LEU A 40 -2.84 -5.14 16.64
CA LEU A 40 -3.22 -4.17 15.61
C LEU A 40 -4.60 -3.57 15.84
N GLN A 41 -5.41 -4.13 16.74
CA GLN A 41 -6.76 -3.63 16.98
C GLN A 41 -6.72 -2.30 17.74
N ASN A 42 -7.65 -1.41 17.41
CA ASN A 42 -7.92 -0.18 18.14
C ASN A 42 -9.42 0.16 18.13
N ALA A 43 -9.79 1.32 18.66
CA ALA A 43 -11.18 1.71 18.79
C ALA A 43 -11.94 1.75 17.45
N LYS A 44 -11.25 2.05 16.34
CA LYS A 44 -11.82 2.24 14.99
C LYS A 44 -11.47 1.11 14.02
N VAL A 45 -10.36 0.41 14.25
CA VAL A 45 -9.85 -0.63 13.35
C VAL A 45 -9.84 -1.96 14.09
N LYS A 46 -10.73 -2.87 13.71
CA LYS A 46 -10.89 -4.18 14.36
C LYS A 46 -10.76 -5.33 13.36
N THR A 47 -11.26 -5.13 12.15
CA THR A 47 -11.31 -6.14 11.09
C THR A 47 -10.31 -5.83 9.98
N GLU A 48 -10.05 -6.82 9.13
CA GLU A 48 -9.25 -6.63 7.92
C GLU A 48 -9.85 -5.54 7.01
N PHE A 49 -11.19 -5.48 6.91
CA PHE A 49 -11.87 -4.42 6.19
C PHE A 49 -11.64 -3.04 6.82
N ASP A 50 -11.72 -2.91 8.15
CA ASP A 50 -11.51 -1.61 8.80
C ASP A 50 -10.10 -1.06 8.53
N LEU A 51 -9.08 -1.93 8.51
CA LEU A 51 -7.71 -1.55 8.18
C LEU A 51 -7.62 -1.06 6.73
N ALA A 52 -8.13 -1.86 5.79
CA ALA A 52 -8.10 -1.49 4.38
C ALA A 52 -8.86 -0.17 4.13
N HIS A 53 -10.03 -0.03 4.75
CA HIS A 53 -10.85 1.17 4.64
C HIS A 53 -10.17 2.40 5.26
N ALA A 54 -9.48 2.25 6.39
CA ALA A 54 -8.74 3.35 7.01
C ALA A 54 -7.66 3.92 6.08
N TRP A 55 -6.95 3.07 5.33
CA TRP A 55 -5.97 3.48 4.34
C TRP A 55 -6.59 4.09 3.07
N SER A 56 -7.73 3.55 2.59
CA SER A 56 -8.48 4.16 1.49
C SER A 56 -8.94 5.58 1.87
N ASP A 57 -9.52 5.76 3.07
CA ASP A 57 -9.96 7.06 3.55
C ASP A 57 -8.80 8.04 3.78
N PHE A 58 -7.70 7.56 4.36
CA PHE A 58 -6.52 8.38 4.60
C PHE A 58 -5.93 8.89 3.29
N SER A 59 -5.70 7.98 2.33
CA SER A 59 -5.14 8.33 1.03
C SER A 59 -6.06 9.27 0.27
N ARG A 60 -7.37 9.02 0.25
CA ARG A 60 -8.34 9.95 -0.36
C ARG A 60 -8.20 11.36 0.22
N LYS A 61 -8.26 11.50 1.55
CA LYS A 61 -8.15 12.81 2.23
C LYS A 61 -6.82 13.51 1.93
N TYR A 62 -5.72 12.77 2.01
CA TYR A 62 -4.39 13.33 1.75
C TYR A 62 -4.29 13.83 0.30
N LEU A 63 -4.75 13.02 -0.66
CA LEU A 63 -4.54 13.29 -2.07
C LEU A 63 -5.50 14.35 -2.61
N GLU A 64 -6.76 14.38 -2.14
CA GLU A 64 -7.70 15.47 -2.42
C GLU A 64 -7.22 16.81 -1.83
N SER A 65 -6.47 16.79 -0.74
CA SER A 65 -5.90 18.00 -0.13
C SER A 65 -4.61 18.50 -0.82
N THR A 66 -4.03 17.72 -1.74
CA THR A 66 -2.75 18.02 -2.40
C THR A 66 -2.97 18.71 -3.75
N LYS A 67 -2.55 19.98 -3.86
CA LYS A 67 -2.81 20.84 -5.03
C LYS A 67 -2.34 20.27 -6.37
N GLU A 68 -1.22 19.54 -6.37
CA GLU A 68 -0.63 18.93 -7.58
C GLU A 68 -1.48 17.77 -8.14
N ILE A 69 -2.34 17.19 -7.31
CA ILE A 69 -3.21 16.06 -7.66
C ILE A 69 -4.59 16.54 -8.10
N ALA A 70 -5.10 17.59 -7.43
CA ALA A 70 -6.39 18.21 -7.75
C ALA A 70 -6.50 18.73 -9.21
N GLY A 71 -5.38 18.94 -9.89
CA GLY A 71 -5.33 19.42 -11.28
C GLY A 71 -5.42 18.34 -12.37
N THR A 72 -5.40 17.04 -12.02
CA THR A 72 -5.40 15.93 -13.00
C THR A 72 -6.75 15.18 -12.96
N PRO A 73 -7.46 14.96 -14.09
CA PRO A 73 -8.83 14.42 -14.09
C PRO A 73 -8.96 13.05 -13.38
N LEU A 74 -9.97 12.94 -12.51
CA LEU A 74 -10.15 11.87 -11.54
C LEU A 74 -10.93 10.65 -12.06
N CYS A 75 -10.34 9.45 -11.96
CA CYS A 75 -11.06 8.17 -11.77
C CYS A 75 -10.50 7.39 -10.55
N TRP A 76 -10.12 8.11 -9.48
CA TRP A 76 -9.25 7.59 -8.42
C TRP A 76 -9.91 6.74 -7.32
N SER A 77 -11.24 6.64 -7.26
CA SER A 77 -11.89 5.93 -6.16
C SER A 77 -11.42 4.47 -6.05
N GLY A 78 -11.22 3.80 -7.18
CA GLY A 78 -10.69 2.44 -7.21
C GLY A 78 -9.22 2.35 -6.75
N HIS A 79 -8.40 3.34 -7.06
CA HIS A 79 -7.00 3.36 -6.65
C HIS A 79 -6.82 3.57 -5.14
N TYR A 80 -7.73 4.32 -4.48
CA TYR A 80 -7.71 4.45 -3.02
C TYR A 80 -8.09 3.14 -2.33
N ASP A 81 -9.15 2.49 -2.82
CA ASP A 81 -9.57 1.18 -2.32
C ASP A 81 -8.49 0.12 -2.54
N GLN A 82 -7.81 0.19 -3.70
CA GLN A 82 -6.71 -0.71 -4.02
C GLN A 82 -5.49 -0.48 -3.13
N LEU A 83 -5.14 0.78 -2.82
CA LEU A 83 -4.12 1.06 -1.81
C LEU A 83 -4.52 0.47 -0.46
N GLY A 84 -5.76 0.66 -0.03
CA GLY A 84 -6.28 0.03 1.18
C GLY A 84 -6.10 -1.49 1.18
N ARG A 85 -6.37 -2.13 0.04
CA ARG A 85 -6.19 -3.56 -0.15
C ARG A 85 -4.71 -3.99 -0.15
N VAL A 86 -3.81 -3.21 -0.74
CA VAL A 86 -2.36 -3.46 -0.71
C VAL A 86 -1.82 -3.36 0.72
N MET A 87 -2.29 -2.38 1.50
CA MET A 87 -1.90 -2.24 2.91
C MET A 87 -2.39 -3.42 3.77
N LEU A 88 -3.58 -3.94 3.46
CA LEU A 88 -4.05 -5.19 4.06
C LEU A 88 -3.13 -6.36 3.70
N GLU A 89 -2.74 -6.51 2.43
CA GLU A 89 -1.81 -7.59 2.04
C GLU A 89 -0.42 -7.42 2.66
N MET A 90 0.07 -6.19 2.84
CA MET A 90 1.34 -5.94 3.55
C MET A 90 1.28 -6.40 5.01
N MET A 91 0.15 -6.14 5.70
CA MET A 91 -0.09 -6.67 7.03
C MET A 91 -0.14 -8.20 7.03
N ARG A 92 -0.87 -8.81 6.09
CA ARG A 92 -0.97 -10.27 5.94
C ARG A 92 0.40 -10.91 5.68
N LEU A 93 1.25 -10.31 4.84
CA LEU A 93 2.62 -10.78 4.61
C LEU A 93 3.42 -10.84 5.92
N SER A 94 3.30 -9.82 6.77
CA SER A 94 4.01 -9.79 8.05
C SER A 94 3.42 -10.77 9.08
N ARG A 95 2.09 -10.96 9.07
CA ARG A 95 1.40 -11.95 9.90
C ARG A 95 1.77 -13.38 9.51
N ASP A 96 1.76 -13.66 8.21
CA ASP A 96 1.98 -14.99 7.62
C ASP A 96 3.49 -15.25 7.39
N LYS A 97 4.36 -14.31 7.76
CA LYS A 97 5.83 -14.36 7.52
C LYS A 97 6.43 -15.70 7.94
N GLN A 98 6.03 -16.24 9.08
CA GLN A 98 6.55 -17.51 9.62
C GLN A 98 6.30 -18.71 8.68
N GLU A 99 5.27 -18.65 7.84
CA GLU A 99 4.95 -19.70 6.87
C GLU A 99 5.82 -19.61 5.60
N MET A 100 6.60 -18.53 5.46
CA MET A 100 7.41 -18.20 4.27
C MET A 100 8.92 -18.41 4.47
N VAL A 101 9.33 -19.08 5.56
CA VAL A 101 10.73 -19.17 6.05
C VAL A 101 11.76 -19.65 5.00
N ASP A 102 11.33 -20.41 3.99
CA ASP A 102 12.21 -20.94 2.93
C ASP A 102 12.24 -20.07 1.65
N THR A 103 11.78 -18.82 1.72
CA THR A 103 11.76 -17.90 0.56
C THR A 103 12.74 -16.75 0.72
N GLU A 104 13.36 -16.29 -0.36
CA GLU A 104 14.24 -15.10 -0.35
C GLU A 104 13.53 -13.83 0.17
N VAL A 105 12.20 -13.81 0.08
CA VAL A 105 11.34 -12.72 0.54
C VAL A 105 11.19 -12.70 2.06
N TYR A 106 11.42 -13.83 2.75
CA TYR A 106 11.26 -13.93 4.20
C TYR A 106 12.11 -12.90 4.96
N GLU A 107 13.37 -12.74 4.56
CA GLU A 107 14.33 -11.87 5.25
C GLU A 107 13.97 -10.39 5.17
N ILE A 108 13.25 -9.97 4.13
CA ILE A 108 12.89 -8.56 3.93
C ILE A 108 11.53 -8.19 4.52
N ILE A 109 10.64 -9.17 4.77
CA ILE A 109 9.34 -8.90 5.38
C ILE A 109 9.54 -8.56 6.86
N PRO A 110 9.07 -7.39 7.33
CA PRO A 110 9.19 -7.00 8.73
C PRO A 110 8.27 -7.87 9.61
N HIS A 111 8.59 -7.95 10.89
CA HIS A 111 7.70 -8.60 11.85
C HIS A 111 6.44 -7.75 12.07
N LEU A 112 5.33 -8.40 12.42
CA LEU A 112 4.05 -7.70 12.60
C LEU A 112 4.13 -6.60 13.67
N GLU A 113 4.93 -6.84 14.71
CA GLU A 113 5.19 -5.90 15.80
C GLU A 113 5.90 -4.63 15.32
N GLU A 114 6.76 -4.74 14.32
CA GLU A 114 7.53 -3.64 13.71
C GLU A 114 6.66 -2.76 12.82
N ILE A 115 5.54 -3.30 12.31
CA ILE A 115 4.62 -2.58 11.44
C ILE A 115 3.27 -2.24 12.07
N SER A 116 3.19 -2.22 13.40
CA SER A 116 1.91 -1.93 14.10
C SER A 116 1.25 -0.60 13.69
N PHE A 117 2.05 0.35 13.18
CA PHE A 117 1.59 1.62 12.60
C PHE A 117 0.58 1.46 11.46
N VAL A 118 0.59 0.32 10.73
CA VAL A 118 -0.34 0.07 9.61
C VAL A 118 -1.80 0.07 10.05
N SER A 119 -2.09 -0.09 11.34
CA SER A 119 -3.46 -0.01 11.87
C SER A 119 -3.95 1.42 12.14
N ARG A 120 -3.07 2.43 11.98
CA ARG A 120 -3.32 3.82 12.38
C ARG A 120 -2.69 4.85 11.41
N PRO A 121 -3.10 4.86 10.13
CA PRO A 121 -2.62 5.88 9.20
C PRO A 121 -3.02 7.30 9.69
N ALA A 122 -2.03 8.15 9.99
CA ALA A 122 -2.28 9.50 10.52
C ALA A 122 -1.12 10.50 10.30
N THR A 123 0.10 10.02 10.12
CA THR A 123 1.34 10.79 10.25
C THR A 123 1.94 11.22 8.90
N LEU A 124 3.04 11.98 8.94
CA LEU A 124 3.83 12.34 7.76
C LEU A 124 4.49 11.12 7.11
N GLU A 125 4.95 10.15 7.90
CA GLU A 125 5.51 8.88 7.42
C GLU A 125 4.46 8.10 6.62
N ASP A 126 3.18 8.18 7.01
CA ASP A 126 2.10 7.51 6.28
C ASP A 126 1.88 8.08 4.85
N LYS A 127 2.30 9.32 4.62
CA LYS A 127 2.30 9.94 3.29
C LYS A 127 3.34 9.31 2.38
N MET A 128 4.42 8.75 2.92
CA MET A 128 5.41 8.00 2.14
C MET A 128 4.76 6.80 1.45
N PHE A 129 3.88 6.06 2.13
CA PHE A 129 3.15 4.95 1.52
C PHE A 129 2.19 5.40 0.40
N CYS A 130 1.55 6.56 0.58
CA CYS A 130 0.75 7.16 -0.50
C CYS A 130 1.63 7.56 -1.69
N ARG A 131 2.81 8.13 -1.44
CA ARG A 131 3.81 8.50 -2.48
C ARG A 131 4.33 7.27 -3.22
N ILE A 132 4.68 6.20 -2.49
CA ILE A 132 5.09 4.90 -3.06
C ILE A 132 3.98 4.36 -3.95
N TRP A 133 2.74 4.32 -3.46
CA TRP A 133 1.60 3.86 -4.26
C TRP A 133 1.45 4.64 -5.56
N LEU A 134 1.46 5.97 -5.49
CA LEU A 134 1.31 6.84 -6.65
C LEU A 134 2.48 6.72 -7.63
N SER A 135 3.68 6.50 -7.12
CA SER A 135 4.86 6.19 -7.91
C SER A 135 4.69 4.87 -8.67
N LEU A 136 4.20 3.81 -8.00
CA LEU A 136 3.98 2.49 -8.61
C LEU A 136 2.90 2.51 -9.70
N ILE A 137 1.82 3.26 -9.51
CA ILE A 137 0.77 3.45 -10.52
C ILE A 137 1.14 4.52 -11.57
N ARG A 138 2.36 5.08 -11.48
CA ARG A 138 2.92 6.08 -12.39
C ARG A 138 2.08 7.36 -12.51
N HIS A 139 1.58 7.85 -11.39
CA HIS A 139 0.97 9.18 -11.34
C HIS A 139 2.01 10.24 -11.73
N PRO A 140 1.75 11.13 -12.72
CA PRO A 140 2.76 12.07 -13.24
C PRO A 140 3.47 12.91 -12.17
N ALA A 141 2.72 13.39 -11.17
CA ALA A 141 3.27 14.16 -10.05
C ALA A 141 4.22 13.38 -9.10
N PHE A 142 4.27 12.04 -9.19
CA PHE A 142 5.04 11.18 -8.28
C PHE A 142 6.07 10.30 -9.02
N ILE A 143 6.30 10.57 -10.32
CA ILE A 143 7.35 9.89 -11.10
C ILE A 143 8.73 10.50 -10.81
N GLU A 144 8.80 11.80 -10.53
CA GLU A 144 10.04 12.52 -10.25
C GLU A 144 9.95 13.16 -8.86
N MET A 145 10.10 12.34 -7.82
CA MET A 145 10.12 12.81 -6.44
C MET A 145 11.56 13.06 -6.00
N GLU A 146 11.77 14.19 -5.33
CA GLU A 146 13.02 14.47 -4.63
C GLU A 146 12.93 13.90 -3.21
N LEU A 147 13.91 13.07 -2.85
CA LEU A 147 14.06 12.45 -1.54
C LEU A 147 15.49 12.70 -1.07
N ASP A 148 15.68 12.92 0.22
CA ASP A 148 17.03 12.90 0.79
C ASP A 148 17.58 11.47 0.91
N GLU A 149 18.85 11.33 1.29
CA GLU A 149 19.56 10.03 1.33
C GLU A 149 18.93 9.05 2.34
N ASP A 150 18.48 9.55 3.49
CA ASP A 150 17.87 8.73 4.54
C ASP A 150 16.45 8.31 4.13
N GLU A 151 15.67 9.22 3.53
CA GLU A 151 14.36 8.94 2.96
C GLU A 151 14.44 7.96 1.78
N LEU A 152 15.48 8.02 0.96
CA LEU A 152 15.68 7.16 -0.21
C LEU A 152 15.82 5.69 0.18
N ALA A 153 16.61 5.38 1.21
CA ALA A 153 16.79 4.00 1.67
C ALA A 153 15.46 3.40 2.18
N ALA A 154 14.74 4.16 3.00
CA ALA A 154 13.42 3.77 3.50
C ALA A 154 12.41 3.61 2.36
N PHE A 155 12.39 4.55 1.41
CA PHE A 155 11.50 4.51 0.26
C PHE A 155 11.72 3.26 -0.58
N ASN A 156 12.97 2.93 -0.92
CA ASN A 156 13.30 1.74 -1.72
C ASN A 156 12.91 0.45 -1.01
N TYR A 157 13.16 0.36 0.30
CA TYR A 157 12.75 -0.79 1.11
C TYR A 157 11.23 -0.99 1.07
N TRP A 158 10.46 0.06 1.39
CA TRP A 158 9.00 -0.01 1.41
C TRP A 158 8.40 -0.20 0.02
N GLN A 159 8.98 0.37 -1.03
CA GLN A 159 8.55 0.16 -2.41
C GLN A 159 8.74 -1.30 -2.85
N GLY A 160 9.83 -1.95 -2.43
CA GLY A 160 10.04 -3.38 -2.63
C GLY A 160 8.92 -4.22 -2.01
N LEU A 161 8.60 -3.96 -0.74
CA LEU A 161 7.51 -4.65 -0.04
C LEU A 161 6.13 -4.39 -0.66
N PHE A 162 5.86 -3.14 -1.06
CA PHE A 162 4.63 -2.77 -1.77
C PHE A 162 4.48 -3.55 -3.07
N THR A 163 5.57 -3.74 -3.81
CA THR A 163 5.55 -4.49 -5.07
C THR A 163 5.15 -5.95 -4.85
N ILE A 164 5.65 -6.56 -3.77
CA ILE A 164 5.31 -7.93 -3.38
C ILE A 164 3.84 -8.01 -2.93
N ALA A 165 3.40 -7.08 -2.07
CA ALA A 165 2.01 -7.00 -1.61
C ALA A 165 1.03 -6.76 -2.77
N LEU A 166 1.39 -5.93 -3.75
CA LEU A 166 0.62 -5.69 -4.95
C LEU A 166 0.55 -6.95 -5.83
N GLY A 167 1.65 -7.68 -5.99
CA GLY A 167 1.66 -8.97 -6.70
C GLY A 167 0.70 -9.99 -6.09
N LYS A 168 0.68 -10.10 -4.75
CA LYS A 168 -0.26 -10.95 -4.02
C LYS A 168 -1.71 -10.46 -4.16
N THR A 169 -1.92 -9.14 -4.00
CA THR A 169 -3.24 -8.50 -4.22
C THR A 169 -3.80 -8.85 -5.59
N ASN A 170 -3.00 -8.65 -6.64
CA ASN A 170 -3.42 -8.93 -8.01
C ASN A 170 -3.71 -10.42 -8.22
N THR A 171 -2.87 -11.31 -7.70
CA THR A 171 -3.09 -12.76 -7.79
C THR A 171 -4.43 -13.15 -7.17
N GLU A 172 -4.75 -12.64 -5.99
CA GLU A 172 -6.03 -12.90 -5.32
C GLU A 172 -7.22 -12.32 -6.08
N LEU A 173 -7.09 -11.10 -6.62
CA LEU A 173 -8.14 -10.49 -7.43
C LEU A 173 -8.39 -11.23 -8.74
N LEU A 174 -7.34 -11.72 -9.43
CA LEU A 174 -7.50 -12.52 -10.65
C LEU A 174 -8.26 -13.81 -10.39
N LYS A 175 -8.00 -14.49 -9.28
CA LYS A 175 -8.74 -15.70 -8.86
C LYS A 175 -10.23 -15.42 -8.67
N GLN A 176 -10.60 -14.20 -8.31
CA GLN A 176 -12.01 -13.80 -8.22
C GLN A 176 -12.65 -13.54 -9.57
N THR A 177 -11.87 -13.22 -10.62
CA THR A 177 -12.39 -12.93 -11.97
C THR A 177 -12.42 -14.14 -12.90
N ALA A 178 -11.67 -15.20 -12.58
CA ALA A 178 -11.70 -16.50 -13.25
C ALA A 178 -12.95 -17.30 -12.88
#